data_AF-A0A952H4E5-F1
#
_entry.id   AF-A0A952H4E5-F1
#
_cell.length_a   1.000
_cell.length_b   1.000
_cell.length_c   1.000
_cell.angle_alpha   90.00
_cell.angle_beta   90.00
_cell.angle_gamma   90.00
#
_symmetry.space_group_name_H-M   'P 1'
#
loop_
_entity.id
_entity.type
_entity.pdbx_description
1 polymer ?
#
loop_
_entity_poly.entity_id
_entity_poly.type
_entity_poly.pdbx_seq_one_letter_code
_entity_poly.pdbx_strand_id
1 'polypeptide(L)'
;MRIGNRSRGFTYLLLLFVLALGGVALAALGEQELTRQRREREAELRFRGEAIAAALGRYAERTPVGHLPLPQRLDELLADKRFPKPQRHLRQLYADPFTGKADWELVWGPAAVAVEAERAASQPTANGIVGVRSVSARRLLATAGGHPTAHDWVFMTPTTAPMAPAE
;
A
#
# COMPACT_ATOMS: atom_id res chain seq x y z
N MET A 1 -67.90 31.72 -27.76
CA MET A 1 -67.33 31.59 -26.40
C MET A 1 -65.98 30.89 -26.51
N ARG A 2 -64.85 31.64 -26.51
CA ARG A 2 -63.50 31.06 -26.65
C ARG A 2 -62.95 30.76 -25.26
N ILE A 3 -62.85 29.48 -24.93
CA ILE A 3 -62.26 29.00 -23.68
C ILE A 3 -60.73 29.08 -23.86
N GLY A 4 -60.09 29.97 -23.11
CA GLY A 4 -58.65 30.17 -23.16
C GLY A 4 -57.91 29.06 -22.41
N ASN A 5 -57.17 28.22 -23.14
CA ASN A 5 -56.24 27.26 -22.54
C ASN A 5 -55.03 28.01 -21.96
N ARG A 6 -55.08 28.33 -20.65
CA ARG A 6 -54.06 29.11 -19.94
C ARG A 6 -53.23 28.27 -18.95
N SER A 7 -53.05 26.97 -19.21
CA SER A 7 -52.41 26.03 -18.27
C SER A 7 -51.20 25.27 -18.84
N ARG A 8 -50.54 25.79 -19.89
CA ARG A 8 -49.44 25.08 -20.58
C ARG A 8 -48.02 25.55 -20.20
N GLY A 9 -47.87 26.70 -19.56
CA GLY A 9 -46.54 27.24 -19.18
C GLY A 9 -45.95 26.64 -17.90
N PHE A 10 -46.79 26.30 -16.94
CA PHE A 10 -46.33 25.88 -15.61
C PHE A 10 -45.70 24.46 -15.61
N THR A 11 -46.22 23.55 -16.45
CA THR A 11 -45.71 22.18 -16.56
C THR A 11 -44.28 22.15 -17.10
N TYR A 12 -43.94 23.05 -18.03
CA TYR A 12 -42.58 23.16 -18.57
C TYR A 12 -41.61 23.70 -17.51
N LEU A 13 -42.01 24.71 -16.74
CA LEU A 13 -41.23 25.22 -15.61
C LEU A 13 -41.01 24.15 -14.54
N LEU A 14 -42.05 23.37 -14.22
CA LEU A 14 -41.97 22.27 -13.27
C LEU A 14 -41.03 21.16 -13.77
N LEU A 15 -41.10 20.81 -15.06
CA LEU A 15 -40.20 19.85 -15.68
C LEU A 15 -38.74 20.32 -15.61
N LEU A 16 -38.46 21.57 -15.99
CA LEU A 16 -37.13 22.15 -15.89
C LEU A 16 -36.61 22.18 -14.45
N PHE A 17 -37.48 22.49 -13.49
CA PHE A 17 -37.14 22.51 -12.08
C PHE A 17 -36.77 21.11 -11.56
N VAL A 18 -37.55 20.08 -11.92
CA VAL A 18 -37.26 18.68 -11.55
C VAL A 18 -35.96 18.22 -12.21
N LEU A 19 -35.72 18.54 -13.48
CA LEU A 19 -34.46 18.24 -14.17
C LEU A 19 -33.26 18.93 -13.51
N ALA A 20 -33.40 20.22 -13.16
CA ALA A 20 -32.35 20.96 -12.47
C ALA A 20 -32.03 20.33 -11.11
N LEU A 21 -33.05 20.03 -10.30
CA LEU A 21 -32.87 19.35 -9.01
C LEU A 21 -32.25 17.96 -9.16
N GLY A 22 -32.69 17.18 -10.15
CA GLY A 22 -32.13 15.86 -10.45
C GLY A 22 -30.65 15.93 -10.85
N GLY A 23 -30.27 16.93 -11.65
CA GLY A 23 -28.87 17.17 -12.02
C GLY A 23 -27.99 17.49 -10.81
N VAL A 24 -28.45 18.36 -9.90
CA VAL A 24 -27.72 18.69 -8.66
C VAL A 24 -27.60 17.47 -7.75
N ALA A 25 -28.66 16.68 -7.60
CA ALA A 25 -28.65 15.48 -6.77
C ALA A 25 -27.64 14.43 -7.27
N LEU A 26 -27.57 14.21 -8.57
CA LEU A 26 -26.60 13.28 -9.18
C LEU A 26 -25.15 13.79 -9.06
N ALA A 27 -24.92 15.09 -9.24
CA ALA A 27 -23.59 15.68 -9.08
C ALA A 27 -23.05 15.50 -7.65
N ALA A 28 -23.91 15.67 -6.64
CA ALA A 28 -23.53 15.48 -5.23
C ALA A 28 -23.11 14.03 -4.91
N LEU A 29 -23.63 13.03 -5.62
CA LEU A 29 -23.27 11.62 -5.45
C LEU A 29 -21.91 11.29 -6.12
N GLY A 30 -21.56 11.96 -7.21
CA GLY A 30 -20.33 11.70 -7.97
C GLY A 30 -19.03 12.06 -7.23
N GLU A 31 -19.05 13.13 -6.42
CA GLU A 31 -17.85 13.59 -5.69
C GLU A 31 -17.41 12.64 -4.57
N GLN A 32 -18.35 11.89 -3.98
CA GLN A 32 -18.04 10.96 -2.88
C GLN A 32 -17.22 9.75 -3.36
N GLU A 33 -17.46 9.30 -4.60
CA GLU A 33 -16.86 8.09 -5.13
C GLU A 33 -15.35 8.25 -5.41
N LEU A 34 -14.94 9.43 -5.90
CA LEU A 34 -13.52 9.73 -6.15
C LEU A 34 -12.68 9.71 -4.86
N THR A 35 -13.27 10.15 -3.75
CA THR A 35 -12.59 10.15 -2.45
C THR A 35 -12.50 8.73 -1.88
N ARG A 36 -13.56 7.92 -2.04
CA ARG A 36 -13.56 6.50 -1.62
C ARG A 36 -12.49 5.69 -2.34
N GLN A 37 -12.44 5.78 -3.68
CA GLN A 37 -11.44 5.06 -4.48
C GLN A 37 -10.00 5.44 -4.11
N ARG A 38 -9.75 6.71 -3.77
CA ARG A 38 -8.42 7.14 -3.29
C ARG A 38 -8.07 6.46 -1.96
N ARG A 39 -8.99 6.46 -1.00
CA ARG A 39 -8.79 5.81 0.31
C ARG A 39 -8.53 4.32 0.18
N GLU A 40 -9.26 3.64 -0.71
CA GLU A 40 -9.08 2.20 -0.98
C GLU A 40 -7.67 1.91 -1.53
N ARG A 41 -7.20 2.67 -2.52
CA ARG A 41 -5.84 2.50 -3.07
C ARG A 41 -4.75 2.73 -2.02
N GLU A 42 -4.95 3.68 -1.11
CA GLU A 42 -4.01 3.94 -0.01
C GLU A 42 -4.00 2.80 1.01
N ALA A 43 -5.18 2.27 1.35
CA ALA A 43 -5.29 1.10 2.22
C ALA A 43 -4.63 -0.13 1.59
N GLU A 44 -4.79 -0.32 0.28
CA GLU A 44 -4.10 -1.38 -0.46
C GLU A 44 -2.59 -1.18 -0.49
N LEU A 45 -2.11 0.06 -0.68
CA LEU A 45 -0.67 0.35 -0.64
C LEU A 45 -0.10 -0.07 0.72
N ARG A 46 -0.75 0.36 1.80
CA ARG A 46 -0.36 0.01 3.18
C ARG A 46 -0.33 -1.50 3.37
N PHE A 47 -1.42 -2.18 3.03
CA PHE A 47 -1.54 -3.62 3.22
C PHE A 47 -0.48 -4.41 2.44
N ARG A 48 -0.24 -4.06 1.17
CA ARG A 48 0.75 -4.73 0.32
C ARG A 48 2.19 -4.43 0.79
N GLY A 49 2.47 -3.17 1.17
CA GLY A 49 3.76 -2.76 1.72
C GLY A 49 4.09 -3.47 3.03
N GLU A 50 3.15 -3.52 3.97
CA GLU A 50 3.30 -4.23 5.25
C GLU A 50 3.49 -5.74 5.05
N ALA A 51 2.79 -6.36 4.10
CA ALA A 51 2.96 -7.77 3.79
C ALA A 51 4.39 -8.08 3.29
N ILE A 52 4.98 -7.19 2.48
CA ILE A 52 6.36 -7.33 1.99
C ILE A 52 7.35 -7.11 3.14
N ALA A 53 7.18 -6.06 3.94
CA ALA A 53 8.00 -5.78 5.12
C ALA A 53 8.01 -6.95 6.13
N ALA A 54 6.84 -7.53 6.40
CA ALA A 54 6.73 -8.70 7.26
C ALA A 54 7.39 -9.94 6.64
N ALA A 55 7.32 -10.11 5.32
CA ALA A 55 8.01 -11.21 4.64
C ALA A 55 9.53 -11.06 4.72
N LEU A 56 10.06 -9.84 4.58
CA LEU A 56 11.48 -9.52 4.78
C LEU A 56 11.93 -9.86 6.21
N GLY A 57 11.15 -9.49 7.23
CA GLY A 57 11.45 -9.85 8.62
C GLY A 57 11.51 -11.37 8.84
N ARG A 58 10.51 -12.11 8.35
CA ARG A 58 10.51 -13.59 8.42
C ARG A 58 11.67 -14.24 7.66
N TYR A 59 12.15 -13.61 6.59
CA TYR A 59 13.30 -14.08 5.83
C TYR A 59 14.58 -13.95 6.66
N ALA A 60 14.78 -12.80 7.32
CA ALA A 60 15.90 -12.58 8.22
C ALA A 60 15.90 -13.56 9.40
N GLU A 61 14.76 -13.74 10.07
CA GLU A 61 14.61 -14.65 11.21
C GLU A 61 14.92 -16.11 10.88
N ARG A 62 14.59 -16.56 9.65
CA ARG A 62 14.83 -17.95 9.26
C ARG A 62 16.23 -18.18 8.69
N THR A 63 16.97 -17.13 8.34
CA THR A 63 18.27 -17.28 7.70
C THR A 63 19.27 -18.01 8.62
N PRO A 64 19.89 -19.12 8.16
CA PRO A 64 20.91 -19.82 8.94
C PRO A 64 22.16 -18.95 9.18
N VAL A 65 22.83 -19.17 10.30
CA VAL A 65 24.08 -18.48 10.65
C VAL A 65 25.12 -18.70 9.53
N GLY A 66 25.68 -17.60 9.02
CA GLY A 66 26.65 -17.62 7.91
C GLY A 66 26.05 -17.35 6.52
N HIS A 67 24.75 -17.08 6.42
CA HIS A 67 24.10 -16.61 5.19
C HIS A 67 23.56 -15.19 5.35
N LEU A 68 23.38 -14.48 4.23
CA LEU A 68 22.92 -13.10 4.24
C LEU A 68 21.45 -13.04 4.72
N PRO A 69 21.13 -12.37 5.85
CA PRO A 69 19.78 -12.33 6.40
C PRO A 69 18.82 -11.46 5.60
N LEU A 70 19.28 -10.76 4.56
CA LEU A 70 18.43 -10.00 3.66
C LEU A 70 18.47 -10.62 2.26
N PRO A 71 17.33 -10.67 1.56
CA PRO A 71 17.32 -11.14 0.19
C PRO A 71 17.97 -10.09 -0.73
N GLN A 72 18.56 -10.56 -1.83
CA GLN A 72 19.05 -9.66 -2.90
C GLN A 72 17.99 -9.37 -3.96
N ARG A 73 16.96 -10.21 -4.05
CA ARG A 73 15.84 -10.06 -4.99
C ARG A 73 14.53 -10.34 -4.28
N LEU A 74 13.49 -9.61 -4.65
CA LEU A 74 12.14 -9.82 -4.10
C LEU A 74 11.60 -11.22 -4.43
N ASP A 75 12.08 -11.84 -5.52
CA ASP A 75 11.79 -13.22 -5.90
C ASP A 75 12.20 -14.26 -4.84
N GLU A 76 13.26 -13.97 -4.06
CA GLU A 76 13.73 -14.87 -3.00
C GLU A 76 12.71 -15.01 -1.86
N LEU A 77 11.82 -14.02 -1.69
CA LEU A 77 10.71 -14.11 -0.74
C LEU A 77 9.61 -15.09 -1.19
N LEU A 78 9.49 -15.36 -2.49
CA LEU A 78 8.48 -16.27 -3.03
C LEU A 78 8.90 -17.73 -2.93
N ALA A 79 10.21 -17.99 -3.06
CA ALA A 79 10.79 -19.32 -3.02
C ALA A 79 12.24 -19.23 -2.57
N ASP A 80 12.46 -19.39 -1.28
CA ASP A 80 13.80 -19.54 -0.72
C ASP A 80 14.30 -20.98 -0.95
N LYS A 81 15.33 -21.11 -1.79
CA LYS A 81 15.98 -22.38 -2.15
C LYS A 81 17.16 -22.74 -1.25
N ARG A 82 17.48 -21.91 -0.24
CA ARG A 82 18.58 -22.17 0.71
C ARG A 82 18.28 -23.34 1.64
N PHE A 83 17.00 -23.72 1.76
CA PHE A 83 16.55 -24.86 2.56
C PHE A 83 16.33 -26.11 1.72
N PRO A 84 16.48 -27.32 2.30
CA PRO A 84 16.15 -28.58 1.64
C PRO A 84 14.68 -28.65 1.16
N LYS A 85 13.78 -27.94 1.85
CA LYS A 85 12.40 -27.71 1.42
C LYS A 85 12.24 -26.23 1.08
N PRO A 86 11.81 -25.86 -0.14
CA PRO A 86 11.63 -24.47 -0.52
C PRO A 86 10.65 -23.76 0.43
N GLN A 87 11.09 -22.66 1.04
CA GLN A 87 10.23 -21.87 1.93
C GLN A 87 9.63 -20.69 1.18
N ARG A 88 8.35 -20.39 1.42
CA ARG A 88 7.67 -19.24 0.83
C ARG A 88 7.34 -18.25 1.95
N HIS A 89 7.95 -17.08 1.91
CA HIS A 89 7.73 -16.00 2.89
C HIS A 89 6.63 -15.05 2.44
N LEU A 90 6.45 -14.92 1.11
CA LEU A 90 5.43 -14.13 0.46
C LEU A 90 4.56 -15.03 -0.44
N ARG A 91 3.25 -14.79 -0.47
CA ARG A 91 2.31 -15.60 -1.27
C ARG A 91 2.46 -15.36 -2.76
N GLN A 92 2.64 -14.10 -3.14
CA GLN A 92 2.79 -13.63 -4.52
C GLN A 92 3.47 -12.26 -4.52
N LEU A 93 4.07 -11.88 -5.64
CA LEU A 93 4.60 -10.53 -5.81
C LEU A 93 3.41 -9.58 -5.96
N TYR A 94 3.13 -8.78 -4.93
CA TYR A 94 2.04 -7.83 -4.97
C TYR A 94 2.35 -6.74 -6.00
N ALA A 95 1.35 -6.34 -6.80
CA ALA A 95 1.47 -5.16 -7.64
C ALA A 95 1.38 -3.87 -6.78
N ASP A 96 1.99 -2.79 -7.21
CA ASP A 96 1.74 -1.46 -6.67
C ASP A 96 0.34 -1.02 -7.13
N PRO A 97 -0.55 -0.56 -6.21
CA PRO A 97 -1.93 -0.17 -6.53
C PRO A 97 -2.04 1.07 -7.43
N PHE A 98 -0.94 1.82 -7.60
CA PHE A 98 -0.90 3.01 -8.46
C PHE A 98 -0.36 2.72 -9.85
N THR A 99 0.67 1.87 -9.98
CA THR A 99 1.24 1.49 -11.29
C THR A 99 0.55 0.27 -11.90
N GLY A 100 -0.09 -0.57 -11.06
CA GLY A 100 -0.66 -1.85 -11.46
C GLY A 100 0.38 -2.94 -11.75
N LYS A 101 1.67 -2.69 -11.49
CA LYS A 101 2.78 -3.61 -11.74
C LYS A 101 3.50 -3.95 -10.45
N ALA A 102 4.19 -5.08 -10.40
CA ALA A 102 5.00 -5.46 -9.23
C ALA A 102 6.39 -4.80 -9.26
N ASP A 103 6.43 -3.50 -9.56
CA ASP A 103 7.64 -2.71 -9.78
C ASP A 103 8.02 -1.88 -8.55
N TRP A 104 7.98 -2.49 -7.36
CA TRP A 104 8.38 -1.81 -6.12
C TRP A 104 9.82 -1.33 -6.18
N GLU A 105 10.04 -0.11 -5.69
CA GLU A 105 11.39 0.42 -5.54
C GLU A 105 12.00 -0.16 -4.26
N LEU A 106 13.20 -0.74 -4.41
CA LEU A 106 13.86 -1.47 -3.34
C LEU A 106 14.75 -0.53 -2.54
N VAL A 107 14.56 -0.53 -1.23
CA VAL A 107 15.40 0.23 -0.31
C VAL A 107 16.50 -0.69 0.20
N TRP A 108 17.73 -0.34 -0.14
CA TRP A 108 18.93 -1.07 0.24
C TRP A 108 19.48 -0.51 1.54
N GLY A 109 19.92 -1.39 2.42
CA GLY A 109 20.63 -0.98 3.63
C GLY A 109 21.44 -2.11 4.24
N PRO A 110 22.17 -1.81 5.32
CA PRO A 110 22.97 -2.81 6.01
C PRO A 110 22.06 -3.86 6.62
N ALA A 111 22.47 -5.14 6.54
CA ALA A 111 21.80 -6.23 7.22
C ALA A 111 21.64 -5.99 8.75
N ALA A 112 22.54 -5.19 9.34
CA ALA A 112 22.46 -4.77 10.74
C ALA A 112 21.15 -4.03 11.06
N VAL A 113 20.65 -3.16 10.16
CA VAL A 113 19.45 -2.33 10.41
C VAL A 113 18.16 -3.17 10.52
N ALA A 114 18.13 -4.36 9.91
CA ALA A 114 17.00 -5.28 10.04
C ALA A 114 17.08 -6.17 11.31
N VAL A 115 18.28 -6.32 11.91
CA VAL A 115 18.57 -7.29 12.98
C VAL A 115 19.11 -6.61 14.26
N GLU A 116 19.17 -5.28 14.31
CA GLU A 116 19.76 -4.49 15.40
C GLU A 116 19.09 -4.70 16.78
N ALA A 117 18.02 -5.49 16.85
CA ALA A 117 17.37 -5.85 18.10
C ALA A 117 18.11 -6.92 18.94
N GLU A 118 19.10 -7.68 18.44
CA GLU A 118 19.62 -8.76 19.32
C GLU A 118 21.09 -9.22 19.32
N ARG A 119 21.96 -9.01 18.31
CA ARG A 119 23.35 -9.49 18.45
C ARG A 119 24.42 -8.58 17.87
N ALA A 120 25.03 -7.81 18.76
CA ALA A 120 26.39 -7.32 18.65
C ALA A 120 27.39 -8.49 18.58
N ALA A 121 27.64 -9.03 17.39
CA ALA A 121 28.89 -9.71 17.01
C ALA A 121 28.84 -10.08 15.52
N SER A 122 29.85 -9.64 14.77
CA SER A 122 30.12 -9.99 13.37
C SER A 122 29.19 -9.35 12.33
N GLN A 123 29.46 -8.08 12.02
CA GLN A 123 28.83 -7.35 10.92
C GLN A 123 29.05 -8.09 9.58
N PRO A 124 27.99 -8.53 8.88
CA PRO A 124 28.08 -8.74 7.45
C PRO A 124 28.03 -7.33 6.80
N THR A 125 29.10 -6.93 6.13
CA THR A 125 29.16 -5.75 5.24
C THR A 125 28.27 -5.88 3.99
N ALA A 126 27.40 -6.88 3.96
CA ALA A 126 26.58 -7.20 2.84
C ALA A 126 25.25 -6.44 2.93
N ASN A 127 25.06 -5.55 1.96
CA ASN A 127 23.81 -4.82 1.76
C ASN A 127 22.75 -5.76 1.17
N GLY A 128 21.51 -5.59 1.63
CA GLY A 128 20.36 -6.30 1.07
C GLY A 128 19.11 -5.42 1.10
N ILE A 129 17.99 -5.98 0.65
CA ILE A 129 16.71 -5.27 0.64
C ILE A 129 16.18 -5.18 2.07
N VAL A 130 16.15 -3.98 2.63
CA VAL A 130 15.62 -3.70 3.99
C VAL A 130 14.14 -3.30 3.92
N GLY A 131 13.69 -2.81 2.77
CA GLY A 131 12.33 -2.37 2.58
C GLY A 131 11.95 -2.13 1.13
N VAL A 132 10.70 -1.74 0.95
CA VAL A 132 10.13 -1.38 -0.35
C VAL A 132 9.34 -0.09 -0.26
N ARG A 133 9.27 0.66 -1.36
CA ARG A 133 8.41 1.82 -1.53
C ARG A 133 7.74 1.81 -2.90
N SER A 134 6.64 2.54 -3.02
CA SER A 134 5.97 2.74 -4.31
C SER A 134 6.82 3.59 -5.23
N VAL A 135 6.84 3.27 -6.53
CA VAL A 135 7.48 4.12 -7.56
C VAL A 135 6.66 5.37 -7.84
N SER A 136 5.38 5.37 -7.46
CA SER A 136 4.47 6.46 -7.78
C SER A 136 4.68 7.65 -6.84
N ALA A 137 4.95 8.84 -7.39
CA ALA A 137 4.93 10.11 -6.65
C ALA A 137 3.49 10.62 -6.39
N ARG A 138 2.49 9.72 -6.36
CA ARG A 138 1.09 10.11 -6.26
C ARG A 138 0.82 10.68 -4.87
N ARG A 139 0.19 11.86 -4.83
CA ARG A 139 -0.16 12.52 -3.57
C ARG A 139 -1.18 11.69 -2.81
N LEU A 140 -0.89 11.43 -1.55
CA LEU A 140 -1.76 10.71 -0.63
C LEU A 140 -2.69 11.69 0.08
N LEU A 141 -3.83 11.19 0.55
CA LEU A 141 -4.67 11.87 1.51
C LEU A 141 -3.94 11.94 2.86
N ALA A 142 -4.29 12.93 3.69
CA ALA A 142 -3.66 13.13 5.00
C ALA A 142 -3.75 11.91 5.94
N THR A 143 -4.67 10.97 5.67
CA THR A 143 -4.83 9.70 6.39
C THR A 143 -3.70 8.69 6.16
N ALA A 144 -2.81 8.91 5.19
CA ALA A 144 -1.72 8.00 4.86
C ALA A 144 -0.48 8.20 5.74
N GLY A 145 -0.66 8.18 7.07
CA GLY A 145 0.45 8.20 8.03
C GLY A 145 1.28 9.50 8.04
N GLY A 146 0.78 10.58 7.44
CA GLY A 146 1.51 11.85 7.33
C GLY A 146 2.47 11.97 6.14
N HIS A 147 2.54 10.95 5.27
CA HIS A 147 3.36 11.00 4.06
C HIS A 147 2.67 11.80 2.96
N PRO A 148 3.33 12.80 2.34
CA PRO A 148 2.69 13.61 1.30
C PRO A 148 2.56 12.87 -0.03
N THR A 149 3.42 11.89 -0.31
CA THR A 149 3.36 11.06 -1.52
C THR A 149 3.56 9.56 -1.24
N ALA A 150 3.06 8.71 -2.14
CA ALA A 150 3.21 7.25 -2.08
C ALA A 150 4.68 6.80 -2.07
N HIS A 151 5.56 7.50 -2.78
CA HIS A 151 7.00 7.25 -2.78
C HIS A 151 7.66 7.56 -1.42
N ASP A 152 7.18 8.57 -0.70
CA ASP A 152 7.74 8.93 0.61
C ASP A 152 7.40 7.92 1.72
N TRP A 153 6.48 7.00 1.44
CA TRP A 153 6.06 5.98 2.38
C TRP A 153 6.88 4.70 2.21
N VAL A 154 7.92 4.57 3.04
CA VAL A 154 8.83 3.42 3.01
C VAL A 154 8.38 2.36 4.01
N PHE A 155 8.19 1.13 3.52
CA PHE A 155 7.86 -0.04 4.34
C PHE A 155 9.14 -0.82 4.63
N MET A 156 9.68 -0.65 5.82
CA MET A 156 10.85 -1.38 6.30
C MET A 156 10.43 -2.59 7.12
N THR A 157 11.32 -3.58 7.27
CA THR A 157 11.12 -4.69 8.21
C THR A 157 10.68 -4.14 9.56
N PRO A 158 9.60 -4.67 10.18
CA PRO A 158 9.31 -4.32 11.55
C PRO A 158 10.54 -4.69 12.38
N THR A 159 11.10 -3.72 13.11
CA THR A 159 12.00 -4.03 14.22
C THR A 159 11.20 -4.90 15.16
N THR A 160 11.39 -6.23 15.10
CA THR A 160 10.92 -7.12 16.15
C THR A 160 11.75 -6.78 17.38
N ALA A 161 11.30 -5.80 18.17
CA ALA A 161 11.76 -5.66 19.53
C ALA A 161 11.39 -6.98 20.24
N PRO A 162 12.32 -7.67 20.91
CA PRO A 162 11.98 -8.85 21.68
C PRO A 162 10.98 -8.41 22.75
N MET A 163 9.75 -8.90 22.64
CA MET A 163 8.76 -8.75 23.70
C MET A 163 9.31 -9.54 24.88
N ALA A 164 9.90 -8.83 25.84
CA ALA A 164 10.38 -9.41 27.09
C ALA A 164 9.26 -10.26 27.71
N PRO A 165 9.55 -11.49 28.19
CA PRO A 165 8.56 -12.25 28.93
C PRO A 165 8.17 -11.43 30.16
N ALA A 166 6.89 -11.12 30.29
CA ALA A 166 6.34 -10.60 31.53
C ALA A 166 6.56 -11.67 32.61
N GLU A 167 7.45 -11.38 33.57
CA GLU A 167 7.49 -12.04 34.88
C GLU A 167 6.28 -11.62 35.73
#